data_AF-A0A376D2Z5-F1
#
_entry.id   AF-A0A376D2Z5-F1
#
_cell.length_a   1.000
_cell.length_b   1.000
_cell.length_c   1.000
_cell.angle_alpha   90.00
_cell.angle_beta   90.00
_cell.angle_gamma   90.00
#
_symmetry.space_group_name_H-M   'P 1'
#
loop_
_entity.id
_entity.type
_entity.pdbx_description
1 polymer ?
#
loop_
_entity_poly.entity_id
_entity_poly.type
_entity_poly.pdbx_seq_one_letter_code
_entity_poly.pdbx_strand_id
1 'polypeptide(L)'
;MKRLLIVLAGAVVASAAVSCTSEVSENTESSSRFTTVAPADSSQASESDASEEGPRPTTTTGENTDSDLEKRSPDEFIDTETGDSAGTVYGVRSPDERVACLVDADEDFLRCDAFFADPPLYPQNSPHSWKSNNVWFEPEKGFFPAVAGGLASPGPVTLEPGNTVTIGSFTFEALSGDEFTVTNGEHHFTVKNEGEYYSDTFPPTPDADGTADIGTICGQIPGEGNVYAMEDGTDCNRAMDAMKEYMADSTSRAEGGQRQIRKIGEAWCSFSAPSNQQDIPENRHFGCSLNGGGSVVLL
;
A
#
# COMPACT_ATOMS: atom_id res chain seq x y z
N MET A 1 42.89 -55.96 -19.16
CA MET A 1 41.64 -55.48 -19.80
C MET A 1 40.47 -55.94 -18.95
N LYS A 2 39.89 -55.07 -18.10
CA LYS A 2 38.75 -55.41 -17.26
C LYS A 2 37.56 -54.55 -17.68
N ARG A 3 36.58 -55.17 -18.34
CA ARG A 3 35.23 -54.65 -18.53
C ARG A 3 34.41 -55.10 -17.32
N LEU A 4 33.74 -54.17 -16.65
CA LEU A 4 32.66 -54.50 -15.72
C LEU A 4 31.36 -53.93 -16.28
N LEU A 5 30.41 -54.84 -16.49
CA LEU A 5 29.00 -54.57 -16.74
C LEU A 5 28.35 -54.02 -15.46
N ILE A 6 27.57 -52.95 -15.58
CA ILE A 6 26.68 -52.47 -14.52
C ILE A 6 25.31 -53.10 -14.76
N VAL A 7 24.85 -53.83 -13.74
CA VAL A 7 23.57 -54.54 -13.66
C VAL A 7 22.49 -53.56 -13.20
N LEU A 8 21.38 -53.50 -13.93
CA LEU A 8 20.11 -52.93 -13.47
C LEU A 8 19.58 -53.76 -12.30
N ALA A 9 19.26 -53.10 -11.18
CA ALA A 9 18.42 -53.66 -10.13
C ALA A 9 17.27 -52.69 -9.86
N GLY A 10 16.08 -53.08 -10.30
CA GLY A 10 14.83 -52.49 -9.84
C GLY A 10 14.47 -53.06 -8.46
N ALA A 11 13.80 -52.25 -7.64
CA ALA A 11 13.08 -52.72 -6.47
C ALA A 11 11.78 -51.94 -6.32
N VAL A 12 10.70 -52.72 -6.25
CA VAL A 12 9.30 -52.38 -6.02
C VAL A 12 9.10 -52.11 -4.52
N VAL A 13 8.36 -51.05 -4.17
CA VAL A 13 7.71 -50.89 -2.84
C VAL A 13 6.38 -50.16 -3.10
N ALA A 14 5.26 -50.86 -3.23
CA ALA A 14 4.36 -51.38 -2.18
C ALA A 14 3.53 -50.27 -1.52
N SER A 15 2.26 -50.22 -1.93
CA SER A 15 1.19 -49.38 -1.39
C SER A 15 0.87 -49.75 0.06
N ALA A 16 0.79 -48.76 0.94
CA ALA A 16 0.16 -48.89 2.25
C ALA A 16 -1.06 -47.97 2.29
N ALA A 17 -2.24 -48.58 2.28
CA ALA A 17 -3.47 -47.94 2.70
C ALA A 17 -3.52 -47.94 4.22
N VAL A 18 -3.69 -46.77 4.83
CA VAL A 18 -4.07 -46.63 6.25
C VAL A 18 -5.33 -45.78 6.27
N SER A 19 -6.43 -46.40 6.71
CA SER A 19 -7.64 -45.74 7.17
C SER A 19 -7.62 -45.75 8.70
N CYS A 20 -7.76 -44.57 9.33
CA CYS A 20 -8.29 -44.31 10.68
C CYS A 20 -8.76 -42.84 10.66
N THR A 21 -10.06 -42.56 10.55
CA THR A 21 -11.00 -42.27 11.66
C THR A 21 -10.54 -41.16 12.62
N SER A 22 -11.25 -40.04 12.50
CA SER A 22 -11.51 -38.93 13.42
C SER A 22 -10.83 -38.92 14.79
N GLU A 23 -10.02 -37.88 15.02
CA GLU A 23 -10.01 -37.17 16.30
C GLU A 23 -10.15 -35.66 16.03
N VAL A 24 -11.16 -35.08 16.67
CA VAL A 24 -11.41 -33.65 16.79
C VAL A 24 -10.31 -33.07 17.67
N SER A 25 -9.53 -32.14 17.12
CA SER A 25 -8.78 -31.17 17.92
C SER A 25 -9.22 -29.78 17.48
N GLU A 26 -9.92 -29.11 18.39
CA GLU A 26 -10.21 -27.69 18.34
C GLU A 26 -8.88 -26.93 18.28
N ASN A 27 -8.53 -26.43 17.10
CA ASN A 27 -7.60 -25.31 16.97
C ASN A 27 -8.41 -24.10 16.54
N THR A 28 -8.55 -23.19 17.49
CA THR A 28 -9.07 -21.83 17.34
C THR A 28 -8.22 -21.06 16.33
N GLU A 29 -8.54 -21.17 15.05
CA GLU A 29 -8.15 -20.15 14.08
C GLU A 29 -9.12 -18.98 14.22
N SER A 30 -8.60 -17.90 14.81
CA SER A 30 -9.17 -16.57 14.75
C SER A 30 -9.23 -16.12 13.28
N SER A 31 -10.29 -16.50 12.59
CA SER A 31 -10.69 -15.90 11.32
C SER A 31 -10.97 -14.42 11.60
N SER A 32 -10.06 -13.53 11.16
CA SER A 32 -10.32 -12.09 11.14
C SER A 32 -11.45 -11.83 10.14
N ARG A 33 -12.67 -11.83 10.64
CA ARG A 33 -13.85 -11.42 9.87
C ARG A 33 -13.79 -9.91 9.73
N PHE A 34 -13.65 -9.43 8.49
CA PHE A 34 -13.88 -8.04 8.14
C PHE A 34 -15.30 -7.64 8.60
N THR A 35 -15.37 -6.55 9.38
CA THR A 35 -16.65 -5.96 9.75
C THR A 35 -17.04 -4.95 8.68
N THR A 36 -17.95 -5.34 7.79
CA THR A 36 -18.64 -4.40 6.89
C THR A 36 -19.53 -3.48 7.72
N VAL A 37 -19.26 -2.18 7.72
CA VAL A 37 -20.19 -1.16 8.20
C VAL A 37 -21.22 -0.93 7.11
N ALA A 38 -22.48 -1.27 7.38
CA ALA A 38 -23.60 -0.95 6.50
C ALA A 38 -23.88 0.56 6.55
N PRO A 39 -24.30 1.19 5.44
CA PRO A 39 -24.71 2.59 5.45
C PRO A 39 -26.00 2.74 6.26
N ALA A 40 -26.02 3.71 7.18
CA ALA A 40 -27.22 4.07 7.92
C ALA A 40 -28.22 4.75 6.98
N ASP A 41 -29.28 4.02 6.66
CA ASP A 41 -30.52 4.51 6.08
C ASP A 41 -31.09 5.59 7.03
N SER A 42 -31.14 6.83 6.58
CA SER A 42 -31.74 7.93 7.34
C SER A 42 -32.90 8.52 6.55
N SER A 43 -34.10 8.09 6.93
CA SER A 43 -35.36 8.73 6.56
C SER A 43 -36.41 8.41 7.62
N GLN A 44 -36.66 9.34 8.54
CA GLN A 44 -37.97 10.00 8.65
C GLN A 44 -38.00 11.04 9.76
N ALA A 45 -38.69 12.13 9.41
CA ALA A 45 -38.90 13.35 10.15
C ALA A 45 -39.87 13.18 11.33
N SER A 46 -39.78 14.10 12.29
CA SER A 46 -40.94 14.69 12.95
C SER A 46 -40.61 16.11 13.41
N GLU A 47 -41.48 17.01 12.99
CA GLU A 47 -41.53 18.45 13.29
C GLU A 47 -41.80 18.73 14.76
N SER A 48 -41.31 19.87 15.28
CA SER A 48 -42.02 20.73 16.25
C SER A 48 -41.28 22.07 16.45
N ASP A 49 -41.94 23.13 15.98
CA ASP A 49 -42.02 24.52 16.45
C ASP A 49 -40.79 25.37 16.85
N ALA A 50 -40.48 26.31 15.94
CA ALA A 50 -40.52 27.76 16.12
C ALA A 50 -39.87 28.42 17.37
N SER A 51 -38.79 29.16 17.11
CA SER A 51 -38.70 30.57 17.54
C SER A 51 -37.80 31.35 16.59
N GLU A 52 -38.32 32.49 16.14
CA GLU A 52 -37.69 33.47 15.25
C GLU A 52 -36.50 34.16 15.93
N GLU A 53 -35.37 34.25 15.23
CA GLU A 53 -34.62 35.51 15.12
C GLU A 53 -33.63 35.41 13.94
N GLY A 54 -33.70 36.39 13.04
CA GLY A 54 -32.58 36.72 12.15
C GLY A 54 -32.49 38.25 12.07
N PRO A 55 -31.55 38.84 11.33
CA PRO A 55 -30.25 38.33 10.86
C PRO A 55 -29.09 39.27 11.28
N ARG A 56 -27.82 38.84 11.19
CA ARG A 56 -26.71 39.79 10.92
C ARG A 56 -25.51 39.13 10.23
N PRO A 57 -24.92 39.77 9.21
CA PRO A 57 -23.80 39.23 8.46
C PRO A 57 -22.49 39.50 9.19
N THR A 58 -21.58 38.53 9.18
CA THR A 58 -20.17 38.77 9.50
C THR A 58 -19.34 38.25 8.33
N THR A 59 -18.90 39.20 7.51
CA THR A 59 -17.76 39.05 6.63
C THR A 59 -16.50 39.10 7.48
N THR A 60 -15.76 37.99 7.60
CA THR A 60 -14.32 37.98 7.94
C THR A 60 -13.78 36.65 7.39
N THR A 61 -13.19 36.68 6.20
CA THR A 61 -11.74 36.57 5.97
C THR A 61 -11.19 35.22 6.44
N GLY A 62 -10.78 34.39 5.46
CA GLY A 62 -10.05 33.16 5.73
C GLY A 62 -8.81 33.46 6.58
N GLU A 63 -8.77 32.85 7.75
CA GLU A 63 -7.69 32.95 8.70
C GLU A 63 -6.90 31.65 8.61
N ASN A 64 -5.63 31.77 8.21
CA ASN A 64 -4.63 30.72 8.33
C ASN A 64 -4.67 30.18 9.76
N THR A 65 -4.92 28.88 9.92
CA THR A 65 -4.71 28.18 11.19
C THR A 65 -3.22 28.20 11.50
N ASP A 66 -2.77 29.19 12.28
CA ASP A 66 -1.47 29.13 12.96
C ASP A 66 -1.58 27.95 13.94
N SER A 67 -0.88 26.86 13.67
CA SER A 67 -0.90 25.69 14.54
C SER A 67 -0.27 26.09 15.89
N ASP A 68 -0.90 25.68 17.00
CA ASP A 68 -0.40 25.92 18.38
C ASP A 68 0.92 25.17 18.69
N LEU A 69 1.65 24.72 17.65
CA LEU A 69 2.87 23.93 17.74
C LEU A 69 4.10 24.82 17.93
N GLU A 70 5.05 24.34 18.73
CA GLU A 70 6.34 25.00 18.90
C GLU A 70 7.19 24.83 17.64
N LYS A 71 7.52 25.94 16.99
CA LYS A 71 8.35 25.98 15.78
C LYS A 71 9.83 25.76 16.16
N ARG A 72 10.43 24.69 15.64
CA ARG A 72 11.84 24.31 15.82
C ARG A 72 12.71 24.81 14.68
N SER A 73 14.01 24.96 14.94
CA SER A 73 14.96 25.37 13.89
C SER A 73 15.33 24.19 12.99
N PRO A 74 15.32 24.35 11.65
CA PRO A 74 15.79 23.32 10.72
C PRO A 74 17.25 22.90 10.97
N ASP A 75 18.08 23.80 11.48
CA ASP A 75 19.50 23.55 11.77
C ASP A 75 19.69 22.43 12.83
N GLU A 76 18.68 22.18 13.67
CA GLU A 76 18.70 21.09 14.66
C GLU A 76 18.59 19.71 14.01
N PHE A 77 18.15 19.64 12.75
CA PHE A 77 17.86 18.41 12.02
C PHE A 77 18.85 18.15 10.88
N ILE A 78 19.92 18.95 10.76
CA ILE A 78 20.98 18.72 9.76
C ILE A 78 21.64 17.39 10.08
N ASP A 79 21.63 16.48 9.11
CA ASP A 79 22.38 15.25 9.21
C ASP A 79 23.86 15.49 8.91
N THR A 80 24.68 15.31 9.94
CA THR A 80 26.13 15.48 9.87
C THR A 80 26.87 14.18 9.56
N GLU A 81 26.19 13.03 9.50
CA GLU A 81 26.80 11.73 9.22
C GLU A 81 26.84 11.38 7.71
N THR A 82 25.87 11.82 6.91
CA THR A 82 25.84 11.58 5.44
C THR A 82 26.52 12.69 4.64
N GLY A 83 26.78 13.83 5.27
CA GLY A 83 27.29 15.03 4.61
C GLY A 83 28.78 14.97 4.32
N ASP A 84 29.17 14.56 3.11
CA ASP A 84 30.46 14.97 2.55
C ASP A 84 30.54 15.04 1.00
N SER A 85 29.42 14.95 0.24
CA SER A 85 29.54 15.13 -1.23
C SER A 85 28.35 15.67 -2.03
N ALA A 86 27.16 15.91 -1.46
CA ALA A 86 25.97 16.24 -2.27
C ALA A 86 25.15 17.48 -1.85
N GLY A 87 25.28 18.01 -0.62
CA GLY A 87 24.43 19.11 -0.15
C GLY A 87 24.15 18.99 1.34
N THR A 88 23.26 19.85 1.87
CA THR A 88 22.77 19.74 3.24
C THR A 88 21.56 18.82 3.27
N VAL A 89 21.73 17.64 3.86
CA VAL A 89 20.66 16.67 4.08
C VAL A 89 20.12 16.83 5.49
N TYR A 90 18.81 16.67 5.68
CA TYR A 90 18.15 16.75 6.97
C TYR A 90 17.48 15.41 7.32
N GLY A 91 17.43 15.09 8.61
CA GLY A 91 16.80 13.89 9.15
C GLY A 91 15.78 14.21 10.24
N VAL A 92 14.50 13.88 10.03
CA VAL A 92 13.41 14.09 10.99
C VAL A 92 12.75 12.76 11.34
N ARG A 93 12.57 12.48 12.62
CA ARG A 93 11.92 11.26 13.11
C ARG A 93 10.63 11.57 13.87
N SER A 94 9.61 10.73 13.71
CA SER A 94 8.40 10.79 14.51
C SER A 94 8.68 10.52 16.00
N PRO A 95 7.84 11.04 16.92
CA PRO A 95 8.01 10.82 18.36
C PRO A 95 8.11 9.36 18.80
N ASP A 96 7.39 8.47 18.13
CA ASP A 96 7.35 7.02 18.39
C ASP A 96 8.40 6.23 17.59
N GLU A 97 9.26 6.93 16.85
CA GLU A 97 10.33 6.39 16.01
C GLU A 97 9.88 5.52 14.83
N ARG A 98 8.57 5.44 14.53
CA ARG A 98 8.06 4.63 13.42
C ARG A 98 8.33 5.23 12.06
N VAL A 99 8.42 6.55 11.96
CA VAL A 99 8.68 7.27 10.72
C VAL A 99 10.02 7.98 10.84
N ALA A 100 10.87 7.79 9.83
CA ALA A 100 12.17 8.44 9.72
C ALA A 100 12.32 9.01 8.32
N CYS A 101 12.31 10.33 8.20
CA CYS A 101 12.36 11.05 6.95
C CYS A 101 13.74 11.64 6.70
N LEU A 102 14.22 11.47 5.47
CA LEU A 102 15.37 12.16 4.91
C LEU A 102 14.87 13.20 3.91
N VAL A 103 15.40 14.41 4.02
CA VAL A 103 15.07 15.54 3.15
C VAL A 103 16.34 16.06 2.51
N ASP A 104 16.33 16.12 1.18
CA ASP A 104 17.23 16.98 0.42
C ASP A 104 16.43 18.22 -0.01
N ALA A 105 16.67 19.33 0.69
CA ALA A 105 15.91 20.56 0.51
C ALA A 105 16.22 21.26 -0.82
N ASP A 106 17.40 21.01 -1.40
CA ASP A 106 17.82 21.61 -2.67
C ASP A 106 17.18 20.87 -3.86
N GLU A 107 16.89 19.58 -3.71
CA GLU A 107 16.28 18.74 -4.74
C GLU A 107 14.75 18.57 -4.59
N ASP A 108 14.12 19.19 -3.57
CA ASP A 108 12.70 18.95 -3.20
C ASP A 108 12.40 17.45 -3.03
N PHE A 109 13.39 16.71 -2.54
CA PHE A 109 13.35 15.27 -2.42
C PHE A 109 13.08 14.88 -0.97
N LEU A 110 12.06 14.05 -0.78
CA LEU A 110 11.74 13.46 0.50
C LEU A 110 11.53 11.96 0.37
N ARG A 111 12.16 11.24 1.29
CA ARG A 111 11.97 9.81 1.48
C ARG A 111 11.83 9.53 2.96
N CYS A 112 10.73 8.90 3.35
CA CYS A 112 10.52 8.44 4.72
C CYS A 112 10.50 6.93 4.78
N ASP A 113 11.28 6.33 5.66
CA ASP A 113 10.99 4.99 6.12
C ASP A 113 9.82 5.02 7.09
N ALA A 114 8.97 4.01 7.03
CA ALA A 114 7.80 3.92 7.89
C ALA A 114 7.51 2.48 8.31
N PHE A 115 7.32 2.28 9.61
CA PHE A 115 6.87 1.03 10.22
C PHE A 115 5.35 1.06 10.44
N PHE A 116 4.62 0.75 9.37
CA PHE A 116 3.16 0.71 9.39
C PHE A 116 2.62 -0.48 10.20
N ALA A 117 1.50 -0.27 10.89
CA ALA A 117 0.74 -1.34 11.53
C ALA A 117 0.11 -2.28 10.49
N ASP A 118 -0.52 -1.69 9.47
CA ASP A 118 -1.00 -2.36 8.27
C ASP A 118 -0.38 -1.68 7.03
N PRO A 119 0.73 -2.22 6.50
CA PRO A 119 1.43 -1.63 5.37
C PRO A 119 0.55 -1.45 4.13
N PRO A 120 0.43 -0.22 3.60
CA PRO A 120 -0.22 0.00 2.31
C PRO A 120 0.40 -0.87 1.23
N LEU A 121 -0.44 -1.47 0.40
CA LEU A 121 0.01 -2.29 -0.72
C LEU A 121 0.39 -1.39 -1.90
N TYR A 122 1.62 -1.56 -2.38
CA TYR A 122 2.12 -0.93 -3.59
C TYR A 122 2.73 -2.02 -4.48
N PRO A 123 1.94 -2.60 -5.40
CA PRO A 123 2.31 -3.81 -6.14
C PRO A 123 3.27 -3.51 -7.30
N GLN A 124 4.40 -2.89 -6.98
CA GLN A 124 5.53 -2.74 -7.88
C GLN A 124 6.21 -4.09 -8.12
N ASN A 125 6.95 -4.19 -9.22
CA ASN A 125 7.82 -5.31 -9.52
C ASN A 125 9.05 -5.34 -8.57
N SER A 126 8.82 -5.47 -7.26
CA SER A 126 9.84 -5.65 -6.22
C SER A 126 10.06 -7.14 -5.92
N PRO A 127 11.31 -7.61 -5.80
CA PRO A 127 11.62 -9.01 -5.50
C PRO A 127 11.31 -9.39 -4.04
N HIS A 128 10.95 -8.44 -3.18
CA HIS A 128 10.86 -8.65 -1.73
C HIS A 128 9.43 -8.75 -1.21
N SER A 129 8.58 -7.77 -1.55
CA SER A 129 7.25 -7.60 -0.99
C SER A 129 6.48 -6.53 -1.75
N TRP A 130 5.15 -6.55 -1.66
CA TRP A 130 4.26 -5.43 -2.03
C TRP A 130 3.82 -4.60 -0.83
N LYS A 131 4.14 -5.04 0.38
CA LYS A 131 3.93 -4.27 1.61
C LYS A 131 4.95 -3.15 1.65
N SER A 132 4.45 -1.93 1.60
CA SER A 132 5.28 -0.74 1.64
C SER A 132 5.98 -0.59 2.99
N ASN A 133 7.19 -0.07 2.97
CA ASN A 133 7.98 0.25 4.16
C ASN A 133 8.54 1.67 4.07
N ASN A 134 8.03 2.46 3.13
CA ASN A 134 8.46 3.79 2.82
C ASN A 134 7.28 4.66 2.36
N VAL A 135 7.47 5.97 2.44
CA VAL A 135 6.64 6.99 1.82
C VAL A 135 7.57 7.90 1.02
N TRP A 136 7.28 8.08 -0.26
CA TRP A 136 8.03 8.97 -1.15
C TRP A 136 7.14 10.15 -1.53
N PHE A 137 7.78 11.23 -1.96
CA PHE A 137 7.09 12.39 -2.50
C PHE A 137 7.51 12.63 -3.94
N GLU A 138 6.53 12.85 -4.81
CA GLU A 138 6.74 13.37 -6.16
C GLU A 138 5.75 14.53 -6.38
N PRO A 139 6.18 15.70 -6.89
CA PRO A 139 5.30 16.88 -7.01
C PRO A 139 4.00 16.65 -7.79
N GLU A 140 4.00 15.73 -8.76
CA GLU A 140 2.82 15.42 -9.58
C GLU A 140 1.90 14.37 -8.95
N LYS A 141 2.41 13.58 -7.98
CA LYS A 141 1.71 12.45 -7.37
C LYS A 141 1.36 12.66 -5.89
N GLY A 142 2.01 13.62 -5.24
CA GLY A 142 1.96 13.81 -3.80
C GLY A 142 2.72 12.72 -3.04
N PHE A 143 2.20 12.35 -1.86
CA PHE A 143 2.82 11.34 -1.01
C PHE A 143 2.24 9.95 -1.28
N PHE A 144 3.10 9.02 -1.68
CA PHE A 144 2.69 7.65 -1.97
C PHE A 144 3.56 6.64 -1.23
N PRO A 145 2.98 5.52 -0.78
CA PRO A 145 3.72 4.46 -0.15
C PRO A 145 4.57 3.72 -1.20
N ALA A 146 5.77 3.30 -0.81
CA ALA A 146 6.72 2.62 -1.68
C ALA A 146 7.41 1.46 -0.97
N VAL A 147 7.99 0.55 -1.77
CA VAL A 147 8.82 -0.54 -1.26
C VAL A 147 10.29 -0.23 -1.52
N ALA A 148 11.07 -0.05 -0.46
CA ALA A 148 12.48 0.25 -0.52
C ALA A 148 13.35 -0.88 0.06
N GLY A 149 14.45 -1.21 -0.62
CA GLY A 149 15.44 -2.20 -0.20
C GLY A 149 16.36 -1.64 0.88
N GLY A 150 15.88 -1.54 2.12
CA GLY A 150 16.61 -1.02 3.26
C GLY A 150 16.08 0.33 3.75
N LEU A 151 16.29 0.61 5.04
CA LEU A 151 15.91 1.86 5.67
C LEU A 151 16.93 2.94 5.28
N ALA A 152 16.47 4.14 4.92
CA ALA A 152 17.29 5.33 4.86
C ALA A 152 18.06 5.48 6.18
N SER A 153 19.38 5.51 6.08
CA SER A 153 20.30 5.67 7.20
C SER A 153 21.03 6.98 6.98
N PRO A 154 20.58 8.01 7.69
CA PRO A 154 21.34 8.47 8.85
C PRO A 154 20.47 8.99 10.01
N GLY A 155 21.07 9.13 11.20
CA GLY A 155 20.41 9.33 12.51
C GLY A 155 19.45 10.53 12.57
N PRO A 156 18.15 10.32 12.30
CA PRO A 156 17.20 11.42 12.25
C PRO A 156 16.92 11.90 13.68
N VAL A 157 16.82 13.22 13.85
CA VAL A 157 16.49 13.80 15.16
C VAL A 157 15.00 13.66 15.39
N THR A 158 14.63 13.12 16.55
CA THR A 158 13.23 12.97 16.94
C THR A 158 12.60 14.35 17.16
N LEU A 159 11.55 14.64 16.39
CA LEU A 159 10.70 15.80 16.61
C LEU A 159 9.81 15.49 17.82
N GLU A 160 9.94 16.26 18.91
CA GLU A 160 9.14 16.01 20.12
C GLU A 160 7.65 16.35 19.91
N PRO A 161 6.72 15.69 20.64
CA PRO A 161 5.30 16.03 20.58
C PRO A 161 5.03 17.50 20.93
N GLY A 162 4.11 18.11 20.18
CA GLY A 162 3.81 19.54 20.25
C GLY A 162 4.71 20.42 19.38
N ASN A 163 5.66 19.86 18.65
CA ASN A 163 6.60 20.61 17.83
C ASN A 163 6.30 20.51 16.32
N THR A 164 6.78 21.50 15.59
CA THR A 164 6.80 21.53 14.12
C THR A 164 8.15 22.02 13.61
N VAL A 165 8.57 21.55 12.44
CA VAL A 165 9.76 22.05 11.73
C VAL A 165 9.48 22.12 10.24
N THR A 166 9.96 23.15 9.56
CA THR A 166 9.86 23.27 8.10
C THR A 166 11.24 23.27 7.48
N ILE A 167 11.52 22.28 6.64
CA ILE A 167 12.79 22.08 5.93
C ILE A 167 12.51 22.17 4.44
N GLY A 168 13.03 23.21 3.78
CA GLY A 168 12.66 23.51 2.40
C GLY A 168 11.15 23.76 2.27
N SER A 169 10.51 22.99 1.40
CA SER A 169 9.07 22.92 1.11
C SER A 169 8.28 22.01 2.05
N PHE A 170 8.97 21.17 2.84
CA PHE A 170 8.36 20.15 3.69
C PHE A 170 8.16 20.67 5.11
N THR A 171 6.94 20.53 5.63
CA THR A 171 6.60 20.79 7.02
C THR A 171 6.32 19.47 7.73
N PHE A 172 6.98 19.27 8.86
CA PHE A 172 6.82 18.11 9.75
C PHE A 172 6.12 18.57 11.02
N GLU A 173 5.08 17.87 11.44
CA GLU A 173 4.30 18.16 12.63
C GLU A 173 4.18 16.92 13.50
N ALA A 174 4.57 17.02 14.76
CA ALA A 174 4.35 16.00 15.77
C ALA A 174 3.22 16.45 16.70
N LEU A 175 1.97 16.26 16.30
CA LEU A 175 0.80 16.71 17.07
C LEU A 175 0.71 16.03 18.45
N SER A 176 1.09 14.76 18.52
CA SER A 176 1.10 13.97 19.75
C SER A 176 2.23 12.92 19.72
N GLY A 177 2.35 12.11 20.77
CA GLY A 177 3.36 11.04 20.83
C GLY A 177 3.18 9.91 19.81
N ASP A 178 2.06 9.89 19.09
CA ASP A 178 1.69 8.85 18.12
C ASP A 178 0.93 9.49 16.94
N GLU A 179 1.24 10.74 16.59
CA GLU A 179 0.69 11.39 15.40
C GLU A 179 1.76 12.26 14.77
N PHE A 180 2.19 11.86 13.57
CA PHE A 180 3.23 12.53 12.80
C PHE A 180 2.72 12.81 11.39
N THR A 181 2.68 14.08 11.02
CA THR A 181 2.22 14.56 9.73
C THR A 181 3.36 15.21 8.97
N VAL A 182 3.44 14.94 7.67
CA VAL A 182 4.34 15.61 6.74
C VAL A 182 3.52 16.23 5.63
N THR A 183 3.77 17.51 5.35
CA THR A 183 3.04 18.32 4.38
C THR A 183 4.01 18.94 3.38
N ASN A 184 3.66 18.96 2.11
CA ASN A 184 4.31 19.76 1.06
C ASN A 184 3.23 20.30 0.13
N GLY A 185 3.08 21.63 0.09
CA GLY A 185 2.02 22.28 -0.66
C GLY A 185 0.62 21.89 -0.14
N GLU A 186 -0.20 21.32 -1.01
CA GLU A 186 -1.54 20.80 -0.66
C GLU A 186 -1.52 19.33 -0.21
N HIS A 187 -0.42 18.62 -0.45
CA HIS A 187 -0.29 17.20 -0.15
C HIS A 187 0.19 16.96 1.27
N HIS A 188 -0.31 15.90 1.88
CA HIS A 188 0.14 15.47 3.18
C HIS A 188 -0.01 13.96 3.38
N PHE A 189 0.85 13.40 4.21
CA PHE A 189 0.58 12.11 4.82
C PHE A 189 0.70 12.21 6.34
N THR A 190 -0.05 11.36 7.03
CA THR A 190 -0.03 11.22 8.48
C THR A 190 0.15 9.75 8.84
N VAL A 191 1.03 9.48 9.79
CA VAL A 191 1.08 8.20 10.49
C VAL A 191 0.61 8.42 11.91
N LYS A 192 -0.42 7.68 12.34
CA LYS A 192 -0.99 7.78 13.69
C LYS A 192 -1.62 6.48 14.17
N ASN A 193 -2.17 6.46 15.38
CA ASN A 193 -2.89 5.31 15.93
C ASN A 193 -2.08 4.00 15.85
N GLU A 194 -0.89 4.00 16.44
CA GLU A 194 0.05 2.88 16.46
C GLU A 194 0.59 2.45 15.08
N GLY A 195 0.56 3.34 14.09
CA GLY A 195 1.18 3.14 12.76
C GLY A 195 0.20 3.00 11.59
N GLU A 196 -1.05 3.41 11.73
CA GLU A 196 -1.98 3.56 10.61
C GLU A 196 -1.55 4.71 9.70
N TYR A 197 -1.54 4.45 8.39
CA TYR A 197 -1.15 5.42 7.37
C TYR A 197 -2.36 6.09 6.74
N TYR A 198 -2.27 7.42 6.59
CA TYR A 198 -3.25 8.26 5.93
C TYR A 198 -2.51 9.18 4.95
N SER A 199 -3.07 9.39 3.76
CA SER A 199 -2.56 10.35 2.79
C SER A 199 -3.74 10.93 2.02
N ASP A 200 -3.63 12.19 1.62
CA ASP A 200 -4.63 12.83 0.75
C ASP A 200 -4.61 12.25 -0.68
N THR A 201 -3.50 11.63 -1.06
CA THR A 201 -3.21 11.15 -2.42
C THR A 201 -3.20 9.62 -2.54
N PHE A 202 -3.37 8.89 -1.43
CA PHE A 202 -3.35 7.42 -1.44
C PHE A 202 -4.55 6.77 -0.71
N PRO A 203 -5.16 5.70 -1.26
CA PRO A 203 -4.87 5.13 -2.58
C PRO A 203 -5.33 6.07 -3.71
N PRO A 204 -4.55 6.22 -4.79
CA PRO A 204 -4.97 7.00 -5.93
C PRO A 204 -6.24 6.38 -6.53
N THR A 205 -7.05 7.23 -7.14
CA THR A 205 -8.26 6.84 -7.87
C THR A 205 -8.01 6.93 -9.36
N PRO A 206 -8.59 6.05 -10.18
CA PRO A 206 -8.49 6.18 -11.64
C PRO A 206 -9.00 7.55 -12.10
N ASP A 207 -8.44 8.05 -13.20
CA ASP A 207 -8.89 9.28 -13.83
C ASP A 207 -10.29 9.13 -14.47
N ALA A 208 -10.77 10.20 -15.09
CA ALA A 208 -12.10 10.22 -15.72
C ALA A 208 -12.28 9.19 -16.85
N ASP A 209 -11.19 8.77 -17.50
CA ASP A 209 -11.19 7.77 -18.56
C ASP A 209 -11.01 6.34 -18.01
N GLY A 210 -10.77 6.22 -16.69
CA GLY A 210 -10.49 4.96 -16.02
C GLY A 210 -9.03 4.52 -16.13
N THR A 211 -8.13 5.42 -16.52
CA THR A 211 -6.69 5.20 -16.52
C THR A 211 -6.15 5.36 -15.11
N ALA A 212 -5.24 4.47 -14.72
CA ALA A 212 -4.73 4.41 -13.36
C ALA A 212 -3.22 4.29 -13.33
N ASP A 213 -2.64 4.96 -12.34
CA ASP A 213 -1.25 4.79 -11.96
C ASP A 213 -1.08 3.58 -11.03
N ILE A 214 0.15 3.10 -10.91
CA ILE A 214 0.49 2.00 -10.02
C ILE A 214 0.00 2.26 -8.58
N GLY A 215 -0.56 1.22 -7.95
CA GLY A 215 -1.11 1.28 -6.59
C GLY A 215 -2.58 1.73 -6.52
N THR A 216 -3.14 2.22 -7.63
CA THR A 216 -4.57 2.53 -7.74
C THR A 216 -5.42 1.27 -7.59
N ILE A 217 -6.53 1.36 -6.84
CA ILE A 217 -7.53 0.29 -6.79
C ILE A 217 -8.45 0.44 -8.01
N CYS A 218 -8.29 -0.45 -8.99
CA CYS A 218 -9.15 -0.51 -10.17
C CYS A 218 -10.57 -1.01 -9.87
N GLY A 219 -10.75 -1.73 -8.77
CA GLY A 219 -12.05 -2.23 -8.33
C GLY A 219 -11.91 -3.37 -7.33
N GLN A 220 -13.04 -4.02 -7.04
CA GLN A 220 -13.10 -5.14 -6.10
C GLN A 220 -13.77 -6.35 -6.75
N ILE A 221 -13.26 -7.55 -6.45
CA ILE A 221 -13.94 -8.81 -6.76
C ILE A 221 -14.61 -9.30 -5.46
N PRO A 222 -15.95 -9.40 -5.41
CA PRO A 222 -16.67 -9.76 -4.19
C PRO A 222 -16.21 -11.09 -3.57
N GLY A 223 -15.84 -11.05 -2.30
CA GLY A 223 -15.38 -12.23 -1.55
C GLY A 223 -13.92 -12.63 -1.81
N GLU A 224 -13.22 -11.93 -2.70
CA GLU A 224 -11.85 -12.27 -3.10
C GLU A 224 -10.84 -11.18 -2.73
N GLY A 225 -11.12 -9.90 -3.05
CA GLY A 225 -10.18 -8.82 -2.72
C GLY A 225 -10.23 -7.62 -3.67
N ASN A 226 -9.25 -6.73 -3.51
CA ASN A 226 -9.09 -5.53 -4.32
C ASN A 226 -8.18 -5.82 -5.51
N VAL A 227 -8.49 -5.23 -6.66
CA VAL A 227 -7.68 -5.32 -7.87
C VAL A 227 -6.88 -4.05 -8.01
N TYR A 228 -5.56 -4.15 -7.93
CA TYR A 228 -4.63 -3.03 -7.99
C TYR A 228 -3.97 -2.92 -9.36
N ALA A 229 -3.77 -1.69 -9.84
CA ALA A 229 -2.90 -1.40 -10.97
C ALA A 229 -1.44 -1.65 -10.58
N MET A 230 -0.71 -2.35 -11.44
CA MET A 230 0.72 -2.68 -11.28
C MET A 230 1.64 -1.81 -12.15
N GLU A 231 1.06 -1.09 -13.11
CA GLU A 231 1.78 -0.25 -14.08
C GLU A 231 1.01 1.06 -14.27
N ASP A 232 1.75 2.14 -14.52
CA ASP A 232 1.16 3.42 -14.88
C ASP A 232 0.46 3.35 -16.23
N GLY A 233 -0.64 4.09 -16.37
CA GLY A 233 -1.44 4.07 -17.59
C GLY A 233 -2.34 2.84 -17.73
N THR A 234 -2.59 2.08 -16.65
CA THR A 234 -3.46 0.90 -16.69
C THR A 234 -4.92 1.31 -16.90
N ASP A 235 -5.57 0.80 -17.96
CA ASP A 235 -7.02 0.96 -18.16
C ASP A 235 -7.79 0.02 -17.20
N CYS A 236 -8.22 0.56 -16.06
CA CYS A 236 -8.90 -0.19 -15.01
C CYS A 236 -10.22 -0.80 -15.48
N ASN A 237 -10.96 -0.14 -16.37
CA ASN A 237 -12.24 -0.65 -16.85
C ASN A 237 -12.03 -1.94 -17.65
N ARG A 238 -11.11 -1.90 -18.62
CA ARG A 238 -10.77 -3.07 -19.43
C ARG A 238 -10.14 -4.18 -18.60
N ALA A 239 -9.25 -3.82 -17.67
CA ALA A 239 -8.60 -4.79 -16.80
C ALA A 239 -9.58 -5.50 -15.86
N MET A 240 -10.53 -4.77 -15.27
CA MET A 240 -11.56 -5.34 -14.40
C MET A 240 -12.51 -6.26 -15.16
N ASP A 241 -12.90 -5.91 -16.39
CA ASP A 241 -13.74 -6.77 -17.22
C ASP A 241 -13.03 -8.09 -17.57
N ALA A 242 -11.76 -8.02 -17.96
CA ALA A 242 -10.95 -9.20 -18.24
C ALA A 242 -10.76 -10.09 -17.00
N MET A 243 -10.50 -9.47 -15.83
CA MET A 243 -10.35 -10.19 -14.55
C MET A 243 -11.62 -10.92 -14.17
N LYS A 244 -12.78 -10.26 -14.24
CA LYS A 244 -14.08 -10.87 -13.93
C LYS A 244 -14.38 -12.05 -14.85
N GLU A 245 -14.16 -11.93 -16.16
CA GLU A 245 -14.38 -13.03 -17.11
C GLU A 245 -13.41 -14.20 -16.84
N TYR A 246 -12.13 -13.91 -16.58
CA TYR A 246 -11.14 -14.94 -16.26
C TYR A 246 -11.52 -15.69 -14.97
N MET A 247 -11.94 -14.99 -13.92
CA MET A 247 -12.33 -15.59 -12.65
C MET A 247 -13.63 -16.40 -12.76
N ALA A 248 -14.62 -15.90 -13.50
CA ALA A 248 -15.89 -16.60 -13.72
C ALA A 248 -15.71 -17.95 -14.45
N ASP A 249 -14.80 -18.03 -15.43
CA ASP A 249 -14.52 -19.31 -16.12
C ASP A 249 -13.56 -20.20 -15.31
N SER A 250 -12.57 -19.62 -14.62
CA SER A 250 -11.56 -20.40 -13.90
C SER A 250 -12.10 -21.16 -12.67
N THR A 251 -13.18 -20.67 -12.06
CA THR A 251 -13.88 -21.36 -10.95
C THR A 251 -14.61 -22.64 -11.40
N SER A 252 -14.87 -22.82 -12.69
CA SER A 252 -15.55 -24.00 -13.23
C SER A 252 -14.63 -25.20 -13.54
N ARG A 253 -13.30 -25.00 -13.51
CA ARG A 253 -12.29 -25.99 -13.98
C ARG A 253 -11.21 -26.35 -12.97
N ALA A 254 -11.45 -26.12 -11.68
CA ALA A 254 -10.45 -26.28 -10.61
C ALA A 254 -10.14 -27.76 -10.20
N GLU A 255 -10.30 -28.74 -11.09
CA GLU A 255 -9.73 -30.08 -10.87
C GLU A 255 -8.36 -30.16 -11.58
N GLY A 256 -7.26 -29.94 -10.84
CA GLY A 256 -5.92 -30.32 -11.34
C GLY A 256 -4.74 -29.39 -11.05
N GLY A 257 -4.92 -28.26 -10.35
CA GLY A 257 -3.79 -27.55 -9.73
C GLY A 257 -2.95 -26.61 -10.61
N GLN A 258 -3.33 -26.32 -11.85
CA GLN A 258 -2.76 -25.18 -12.61
C GLN A 258 -3.87 -24.44 -13.38
N ARG A 259 -4.26 -23.25 -12.91
CA ARG A 259 -5.12 -22.35 -13.70
C ARG A 259 -4.28 -21.83 -14.88
N GLN A 260 -4.75 -22.05 -16.10
CA GLN A 260 -3.98 -21.78 -17.33
C GLN A 260 -3.95 -20.28 -17.66
N ILE A 261 -2.82 -19.81 -18.19
CA ILE A 261 -2.71 -18.50 -18.84
C ILE A 261 -3.71 -18.46 -19.99
N ARG A 262 -4.59 -17.46 -20.02
CA ARG A 262 -5.65 -17.34 -21.01
C ARG A 262 -5.74 -15.92 -21.56
N LYS A 263 -6.01 -15.83 -22.86
CA LYS A 263 -6.37 -14.57 -23.51
C LYS A 263 -7.86 -14.30 -23.33
N ILE A 264 -8.20 -13.14 -22.77
CA ILE A 264 -9.56 -12.63 -22.58
C ILE A 264 -9.66 -11.30 -23.33
N GLY A 265 -10.37 -11.29 -24.46
CA GLY A 265 -10.33 -10.15 -25.38
C GLY A 265 -8.90 -9.82 -25.82
N GLU A 266 -8.39 -8.67 -25.39
CA GLU A 266 -7.01 -8.22 -25.61
C GLU A 266 -6.11 -8.34 -24.37
N ALA A 267 -6.61 -8.85 -23.26
CA ALA A 267 -5.83 -9.08 -22.06
C ALA A 267 -5.30 -10.52 -21.99
N TRP A 268 -4.14 -10.71 -21.37
CA TRP A 268 -3.61 -12.00 -20.95
C TRP A 268 -3.74 -12.14 -19.45
N CYS A 269 -4.55 -13.08 -18.99
CA CYS A 269 -4.81 -13.32 -17.57
C CYS A 269 -4.23 -14.66 -17.12
N SER A 270 -3.75 -14.72 -15.89
CA SER A 270 -3.13 -15.90 -15.30
C SER A 270 -3.32 -15.96 -13.80
N PHE A 271 -3.04 -17.14 -13.23
CA PHE A 271 -2.78 -17.30 -11.80
C PHE A 271 -1.34 -17.79 -11.65
N SER A 272 -0.43 -16.84 -11.46
CA SER A 272 1.03 -17.08 -11.47
C SER A 272 1.72 -16.09 -10.57
N ALA A 273 2.96 -16.40 -10.17
CA ALA A 273 3.79 -15.40 -9.54
C ALA A 273 4.21 -14.28 -10.51
N PRO A 274 4.46 -13.06 -10.00
CA PRO A 274 5.12 -12.00 -10.75
C PRO A 274 6.47 -12.47 -11.31
N SER A 275 6.92 -11.89 -12.43
CA SER A 275 8.09 -12.37 -13.18
C SER A 275 9.42 -12.35 -12.40
N ASN A 276 9.48 -11.58 -11.32
CA ASN A 276 10.64 -11.41 -10.45
C ASN A 276 10.59 -12.32 -9.20
N GLN A 277 9.57 -13.16 -9.06
CA GLN A 277 9.41 -14.09 -7.95
C GLN A 277 9.38 -15.53 -8.44
N GLN A 278 9.72 -16.47 -7.55
CA GLN A 278 9.57 -17.88 -7.85
C GLN A 278 8.08 -18.23 -7.95
N ASP A 279 7.69 -18.96 -8.99
CA ASP A 279 6.30 -19.43 -9.17
C ASP A 279 5.97 -20.61 -8.23
N ILE A 280 5.78 -20.29 -6.96
CA ILE A 280 5.32 -21.17 -5.88
C ILE A 280 3.92 -20.73 -5.40
N PRO A 281 3.10 -21.63 -4.84
CA PRO A 281 1.71 -21.32 -4.46
C PRO A 281 1.53 -20.03 -3.66
N GLU A 282 2.46 -19.70 -2.78
CA GLU A 282 2.42 -18.54 -1.87
C GLU A 282 2.61 -17.20 -2.59
N ASN A 283 3.22 -17.22 -3.78
CA ASN A 283 3.48 -16.02 -4.59
C ASN A 283 2.49 -15.88 -5.76
N ARG A 284 1.54 -16.81 -5.92
CA ARG A 284 0.63 -16.80 -7.06
C ARG A 284 -0.58 -15.91 -6.79
N HIS A 285 -0.81 -14.99 -7.73
CA HIS A 285 -1.95 -14.08 -7.67
C HIS A 285 -2.72 -14.12 -8.98
N PHE A 286 -3.99 -13.72 -8.95
CA PHE A 286 -4.74 -13.47 -10.18
C PHE A 286 -4.25 -12.17 -10.78
N GLY A 287 -3.79 -12.22 -12.02
CA GLY A 287 -3.31 -11.04 -12.73
C GLY A 287 -3.82 -11.02 -14.15
N CYS A 288 -3.96 -9.82 -14.71
CA CYS A 288 -4.22 -9.60 -16.12
C CYS A 288 -3.29 -8.50 -16.65
N SER A 289 -2.66 -8.73 -17.80
CA SER A 289 -1.87 -7.74 -18.53
C SER A 289 -2.59 -7.37 -19.83
N LEU A 290 -2.68 -6.07 -20.12
CA LEU A 290 -3.36 -5.53 -21.30
C LEU A 290 -2.40 -5.43 -22.49
N ASN A 291 -2.87 -5.75 -23.70
CA ASN A 291 -2.10 -5.43 -24.91
C ASN A 291 -2.02 -3.90 -25.06
N GLY A 292 -0.81 -3.34 -25.07
CA GLY A 292 -0.56 -1.90 -25.23
C GLY A 292 0.03 -1.21 -24.00
N GLY A 293 0.20 -1.92 -22.90
CA GLY A 293 0.70 -1.39 -21.62
C GLY A 293 -0.39 -1.47 -20.54
N GLY A 294 0.01 -1.68 -19.29
CA GLY A 294 -0.90 -1.79 -18.16
C GLY A 294 -1.09 -3.23 -17.69
N SER A 295 -1.15 -3.40 -16.37
CA SER A 295 -1.41 -4.68 -15.74
C SER A 295 -2.08 -4.51 -14.38
N VAL A 296 -2.84 -5.52 -13.97
CA VAL A 296 -3.52 -5.54 -12.67
C VAL A 296 -3.27 -6.85 -11.95
N VAL A 297 -3.38 -6.79 -10.61
CA VAL A 297 -3.30 -7.94 -9.72
C VAL A 297 -4.38 -7.87 -8.64
N LEU A 298 -4.96 -9.03 -8.31
CA LEU A 298 -5.90 -9.19 -7.20
C LEU A 298 -5.13 -9.51 -5.91
N LEU A 299 -5.36 -8.71 -4.86
CA LEU A 299 -4.78 -8.80 -3.52
C LEU A 299 -5.82 -8.74 -2.41
#